data_AF-A0A2D2D6Y1-F1
#
_entry.id   AF-A0A2D2D6Y1-F1
#
_cell.length_a   1.000
_cell.length_b   1.000
_cell.length_c   1.000
_cell.angle_alpha   90.00
_cell.angle_beta   90.00
_cell.angle_gamma   90.00
#
_symmetry.space_group_name_H-M   'P 1'
#
loop_
_entity.id
_entity.type
_entity.pdbx_description
1 polymer ?
#
loop_
_entity_poly.entity_id
_entity_poly.type
_entity_poly.pdbx_seq_one_letter_code
_entity_poly.pdbx_strand_id
1 'polypeptide(L)'
;MKSKFITEHDLATLANICRVATERFKDHEAEFRTLAAAPPSPASKSLLPTGDAALRLADQFALQASEAYAFVSLFEGGEPFTMRHAGADAEA
;
A
#
# COMPACT_ATOMS: atom_id res chain seq x y z
N MET A 1 -14.29 -23.43 -16.92
CA MET A 1 -14.12 -22.48 -15.80
C MET A 1 -12.83 -22.80 -15.06
N LYS A 2 -11.82 -21.94 -15.12
CA LYS A 2 -10.54 -22.18 -14.42
C LYS A 2 -10.67 -21.72 -12.97
N SER A 3 -10.19 -22.52 -12.03
CA SER A 3 -10.15 -22.18 -10.60
C SER A 3 -8.73 -22.30 -10.07
N LYS A 4 -8.34 -21.41 -9.18
CA LYS A 4 -7.06 -21.46 -8.46
C LYS A 4 -7.33 -21.70 -6.98
N PHE A 5 -6.70 -22.73 -6.42
CA PHE A 5 -6.67 -22.92 -4.98
C PHE A 5 -5.59 -22.01 -4.37
N ILE A 6 -5.98 -21.26 -3.34
CA ILE A 6 -5.12 -20.36 -2.59
C ILE A 6 -4.74 -21.08 -1.31
N THR A 7 -3.45 -21.34 -1.17
CA THR A 7 -2.86 -22.09 -0.06
C THR A 7 -2.55 -21.18 1.13
N GLU A 8 -2.24 -21.78 2.28
CA GLU A 8 -1.72 -21.04 3.45
C GLU A 8 -0.45 -20.25 3.10
N HIS A 9 0.41 -20.81 2.26
CA HIS A 9 1.61 -20.13 1.78
C HIS A 9 1.27 -18.88 0.94
N ASP A 10 0.27 -18.97 0.06
CA ASP A 10 -0.20 -17.83 -0.71
C ASP A 10 -0.75 -16.73 0.20
N LEU A 11 -1.52 -17.11 1.24
CA LEU A 11 -2.05 -16.18 2.24
C LEU A 11 -0.94 -15.50 3.04
N ALA A 12 0.05 -16.27 3.51
CA ALA A 12 1.21 -15.72 4.21
C ALA A 12 1.99 -14.74 3.31
N THR A 13 2.12 -15.06 2.03
CA THR A 13 2.75 -14.18 1.04
C THR A 13 1.97 -12.87 0.88
N LEU A 14 0.65 -12.93 0.73
CA LEU A 14 -0.22 -11.76 0.63
C LEU A 14 -0.16 -10.89 1.89
N ALA A 15 -0.24 -11.51 3.07
CA ALA A 15 -0.07 -10.83 4.36
C ALA A 15 1.28 -10.09 4.44
N ASN A 16 2.36 -10.75 4.00
CA ASN A 16 3.68 -10.14 3.99
C ASN A 16 3.79 -8.96 3.01
N ILE A 17 3.21 -9.06 1.82
CA ILE A 17 3.17 -7.95 0.85
C ILE A 17 2.46 -6.74 1.47
N CYS A 18 1.30 -6.95 2.08
CA CYS A 18 0.54 -5.88 2.76
C CYS A 18 1.33 -5.27 3.92
N ARG A 19 2.07 -6.08 4.69
CA ARG A 19 2.92 -5.60 5.79
C ARG A 19 4.08 -4.74 5.27
N VAL A 20 4.76 -5.18 4.21
CA VAL A 20 5.84 -4.40 3.59
C VAL A 20 5.31 -3.10 2.98
N ALA A 21 4.13 -3.14 2.34
CA ALA A 21 3.49 -1.93 1.81
C ALA A 21 3.15 -0.94 2.94
N THR A 22 2.63 -1.43 4.06
CA THR A 22 2.35 -0.62 5.26
C THR A 22 3.59 0.14 5.72
N GLU A 23 4.71 -0.56 5.90
CA GLU A 23 5.95 0.08 6.39
C GLU A 23 6.48 1.10 5.37
N ARG A 24 6.43 0.79 4.07
CA ARG A 24 6.80 1.76 3.04
C ARG A 24 5.92 3.00 3.09
N PHE A 25 4.62 2.88 3.27
CA PHE A 25 3.74 4.04 3.36
C PHE A 25 4.04 4.89 4.60
N LYS A 26 4.37 4.28 5.74
CA LYS A 26 4.82 5.01 6.94
C LYS A 26 6.13 5.77 6.70
N ASP A 27 7.09 5.17 5.98
CA ASP A 27 8.34 5.84 5.63
C ASP A 27 8.08 7.10 4.79
N HIS A 28 7.20 7.00 3.79
CA HIS A 28 6.83 8.14 2.95
C HIS A 28 6.03 9.19 3.71
N GLU A 29 5.10 8.78 4.60
CA GLU A 29 4.43 9.71 5.51
C GLU A 29 5.47 10.54 6.26
N ALA A 30 6.45 9.89 6.91
CA ALA A 30 7.48 10.57 7.69
C ALA A 30 8.35 11.51 6.83
N GLU A 31 8.69 11.11 5.61
CA GLU A 31 9.41 11.96 4.65
C GLU A 31 8.60 13.21 4.30
N PHE A 32 7.32 13.07 3.98
CA PHE A 32 6.46 14.22 3.64
C PHE A 32 6.16 15.11 4.84
N ARG A 33 6.05 14.58 6.07
CA ARG A 33 5.99 15.39 7.30
C ARG A 33 7.26 16.22 7.47
N THR A 34 8.41 15.64 7.16
CA THR A 34 9.71 16.34 7.21
C THR A 34 9.77 17.46 6.16
N LEU A 35 9.32 17.20 4.93
CA LEU A 35 9.24 18.20 3.86
C LEU A 35 8.23 19.32 4.17
N ALA A 36 7.14 19.00 4.84
CA ALA A 36 6.16 19.97 5.30
C ALA A 36 6.72 20.94 6.35
N ALA A 37 7.51 20.43 7.29
CA ALA A 37 8.12 21.21 8.36
C ALA A 37 9.41 21.93 7.91
N ALA A 38 9.97 21.56 6.77
CA ALA A 38 11.19 22.17 6.25
C ALA A 38 10.97 23.66 5.93
N PRO A 39 11.94 24.53 6.25
CA PRO A 39 11.89 25.92 5.82
C PRO A 39 11.86 26.00 4.29
N PRO A 40 11.24 27.04 3.71
CA PRO A 40 11.17 27.20 2.27
C PRO A 40 12.56 27.18 1.66
N SER A 41 12.77 26.28 0.69
CA SER A 41 14.08 26.09 0.08
C SER A 41 14.52 27.38 -0.63
N PRO A 42 15.77 27.83 -0.44
CA PRO A 42 16.32 28.95 -1.20
C PRO A 42 16.51 28.61 -2.69
N ALA A 43 16.44 27.33 -3.07
CA ALA A 43 16.46 26.90 -4.46
C ALA A 43 15.08 27.10 -5.09
N SER A 44 14.93 28.17 -5.86
CA SER A 44 13.70 28.59 -6.56
C SER A 44 13.11 27.58 -7.57
N LYS A 45 13.69 26.39 -7.70
CA LYS A 45 13.32 25.34 -8.67
C LYS A 45 13.09 23.96 -8.05
N SER A 46 12.98 23.85 -6.72
CA SER A 46 12.64 22.55 -6.12
C SER A 46 11.25 22.11 -6.58
N LEU A 47 11.18 20.92 -7.18
CA LEU A 47 9.93 20.27 -7.57
C LEU A 47 9.31 19.44 -6.43
N LEU A 48 9.99 19.38 -5.27
CA LEU A 48 9.48 18.66 -4.11
C LEU A 48 8.31 19.43 -3.48
N PRO A 49 7.23 18.73 -3.08
CA PRO A 49 6.14 19.36 -2.37
C PRO A 49 6.62 19.84 -0.99
N THR A 50 6.10 20.98 -0.53
CA THR A 50 6.40 21.57 0.78
C THR A 50 5.13 22.11 1.43
N GLY A 51 5.21 22.48 2.72
CA GLY A 51 4.09 23.03 3.48
C GLY A 51 2.82 22.16 3.37
N ASP A 52 1.69 22.79 3.10
CA ASP A 52 0.38 22.13 3.01
C ASP A 52 0.30 21.04 1.94
N ALA A 53 1.05 21.18 0.83
CA ALA A 53 1.05 20.16 -0.22
C ALA A 53 1.71 18.87 0.27
N ALA A 54 2.83 19.00 0.99
CA ALA A 54 3.50 17.86 1.62
C ALA A 54 2.65 17.28 2.76
N LEU A 55 1.95 18.11 3.55
CA LEU A 55 1.05 17.62 4.60
C LEU A 55 -0.08 16.74 4.03
N ARG A 56 -0.72 17.17 2.94
CA ARG A 56 -1.78 16.36 2.31
C ARG A 56 -1.26 15.02 1.81
N LEU A 57 -0.05 14.99 1.23
CA LEU A 57 0.57 13.74 0.81
C LEU A 57 0.89 12.85 2.01
N ALA A 58 1.42 13.41 3.11
CA ALA A 58 1.63 12.67 4.34
C ALA A 58 0.33 12.05 4.87
N ASP A 59 -0.77 12.80 4.91
CA ASP A 59 -2.06 12.29 5.36
C ASP A 59 -2.60 11.16 4.45
N GLN A 60 -2.36 11.25 3.14
CA GLN A 60 -2.71 10.17 2.20
C GLN A 60 -1.88 8.90 2.45
N PHE A 61 -0.57 9.04 2.67
CA PHE A 61 0.29 7.90 2.99
C PHE A 61 -0.08 7.27 4.34
N ALA A 62 -0.46 8.08 5.34
CA ALA A 62 -0.97 7.60 6.62
C ALA A 62 -2.25 6.76 6.44
N LEU A 63 -3.19 7.23 5.60
CA LEU A 63 -4.39 6.48 5.27
C LEU A 63 -4.05 5.16 4.57
N GLN A 64 -3.20 5.19 3.55
CA GLN A 64 -2.76 3.99 2.82
C GLN A 64 -2.05 2.99 3.73
N ALA A 65 -1.23 3.45 4.68
CA ALA A 65 -0.61 2.58 5.68
C ALA A 65 -1.67 1.89 6.56
N SER A 66 -2.68 2.65 7.01
CA SER A 66 -3.76 2.09 7.83
C SER A 66 -4.59 1.04 7.08
N GLU A 67 -4.89 1.31 5.80
CA GLU A 67 -5.64 0.39 4.95
C GLU A 67 -4.81 -0.86 4.64
N ALA A 68 -3.56 -0.70 4.21
CA ALA A 68 -2.67 -1.82 3.94
C ALA A 68 -2.51 -2.73 5.17
N TYR A 69 -2.41 -2.14 6.36
CA TYR A 69 -2.33 -2.90 7.61
C TYR A 69 -3.64 -3.65 7.90
N ALA A 70 -4.79 -3.01 7.68
CA ALA A 70 -6.08 -3.67 7.81
C ALA A 70 -6.24 -4.85 6.83
N PHE A 71 -5.63 -4.79 5.65
CA PHE A 71 -5.61 -5.92 4.73
C PHE A 71 -4.72 -7.08 5.22
N VAL A 72 -3.67 -6.82 6.02
CA VAL A 72 -2.85 -7.90 6.61
C VAL A 72 -3.72 -8.85 7.42
N SER A 73 -4.64 -8.32 8.23
CA SER A 73 -5.49 -9.15 9.10
C SER A 73 -6.51 -9.99 8.35
N LEU A 74 -6.76 -9.70 7.07
CA LEU A 74 -7.62 -10.54 6.21
C LEU A 74 -6.90 -11.82 5.75
N PHE A 75 -5.57 -11.79 5.68
CA PHE A 75 -4.76 -12.91 5.21
C PHE A 75 -4.03 -13.62 6.35
N GLU A 76 -3.71 -12.90 7.42
CA GLU A 76 -3.07 -13.44 8.61
C GLU A 76 -4.05 -14.34 9.38
N GLY A 77 -3.77 -15.64 9.41
CA GLY A 77 -4.67 -16.64 10.01
C GLY A 77 -5.92 -16.94 9.18
N GLY A 78 -5.94 -16.53 7.91
CA GLY A 78 -7.00 -16.90 6.97
C GLY A 78 -6.92 -18.39 6.57
N GLU A 79 -8.07 -18.97 6.23
CA GLU A 79 -8.17 -20.35 5.77
C GLU A 79 -7.99 -20.43 4.24
N PRO A 80 -7.32 -21.47 3.72
CA PRO A 80 -7.21 -21.74 2.28
C PRO A 80 -8.57 -21.77 1.58
N PHE A 81 -8.64 -21.20 0.37
CA PHE A 81 -9.89 -21.13 -0.39
C PHE A 81 -9.69 -21.26 -1.89
N THR A 82 -10.77 -21.56 -2.61
CA THR A 82 -10.75 -21.65 -4.07
C THR A 82 -11.29 -20.37 -4.69
N MET A 83 -10.45 -19.68 -5.48
CA MET A 83 -10.89 -18.59 -6.34
C MET A 83 -11.35 -19.13 -7.69
N ARG A 84 -12.57 -18.74 -8.10
CA ARG A 84 -13.08 -18.99 -9.45
C ARG A 84 -12.67 -17.84 -10.36
N HIS A 85 -12.00 -18.13 -11.47
CA HIS A 85 -11.71 -17.11 -12.48
C HIS A 85 -12.91 -16.98 -13.43
N ALA A 86 -13.54 -15.81 -13.45
CA ALA A 86 -14.53 -15.44 -14.44
C ALA A 86 -13.79 -14.96 -15.71
N GLY A 87 -13.40 -15.88 -16.59
CA GLY A 87 -12.80 -15.49 -17.87
C GLY A 87 -11.79 -16.50 -18.40
N ALA A 88 -12.27 -17.46 -19.17
CA ALA A 88 -11.44 -18.20 -20.14
C ALA A 88 -12.21 -18.50 -21.43
N ASP A 89 -13.25 -17.70 -21.75
CA ASP A 89 -14.04 -17.79 -22.98
C ASP A 89 -13.95 -16.48 -23.80
N ALA A 90 -12.98 -15.60 -23.53
CA ALA A 90 -12.84 -14.29 -24.18
C ALA A 90 -11.62 -14.18 -25.14
N GLU A 91 -10.99 -15.29 -25.49
CA GLU A 91 -10.05 -15.35 -26.62
C GLU A 91 -10.38 -16.59 -27.44
N ALA A 92 -11.05 -16.34 -28.57
CA ALA A 92 -11.31 -17.31 -29.64
C ALA A 92 -10.15 -17.29 -30.65
#